data_AF-A0A383AGV4-F1
#
_entry.id   AF-A0A383AGV4-F1
#
_cell.length_a   1.000
_cell.length_b   1.000
_cell.length_c   1.000
_cell.angle_alpha   90.00
_cell.angle_beta   90.00
_cell.angle_gamma   90.00
#
_symmetry.space_group_name_H-M   'P 1'
#
loop_
_entity.id
_entity.type
_entity.pdbx_description
1 polymer ?
#
loop_
_entity_poly.entity_id
_entity_poly.type
_entity_poly.pdbx_seq_one_letter_code
_entity_poly.pdbx_strand_id
1 'polypeptide(L)' 'GIYNKENIFAEFAMQKTQAKKVKFLKEMRALKDTQPSLFRDLTISKKQFDNLIFEWEQKVPFAKMKADIKAREIAERRRD' A
#
# COMPACT_ATOMS: atom_id res chain seq x y z
N GLY A 1 -2.66 14.00 14.37
CA GLY A 1 -2.60 12.54 14.54
C GLY A 1 -1.15 12.14 14.67
N ILE A 2 -0.83 11.05 15.36
CA ILE A 2 0.57 10.56 15.41
C ILE A 2 0.99 10.02 14.03
N TYR A 3 0.06 9.44 13.28
CA TYR A 3 0.31 8.95 11.93
C TYR A 3 -0.02 10.03 10.89
N ASN A 4 0.98 10.34 10.06
CA ASN A 4 0.86 11.17 8.87
C ASN A 4 1.28 10.35 7.64
N LYS A 5 1.15 10.93 6.44
CA LYS A 5 1.45 10.20 5.20
C LYS A 5 2.91 9.76 5.12
N GLU A 6 3.82 10.61 5.56
CA GLU A 6 5.27 10.42 5.41
C GLU A 6 5.78 9.33 6.36
N ASN A 7 5.37 9.35 7.62
CA ASN A 7 5.82 8.36 8.60
C ASN A 7 5.24 6.97 8.32
N ILE A 8 3.94 6.85 8.01
CA ILE A 8 3.33 5.56 7.68
C ILE A 8 3.96 4.99 6.41
N PHE A 9 4.27 5.83 5.42
CA PHE A 9 4.93 5.38 4.21
C PHE A 9 6.36 4.91 4.49
N ALA A 10 7.12 5.65 5.30
CA ALA A 10 8.47 5.27 5.71
C ALA A 10 8.48 3.93 6.48
N GLU A 11 7.61 3.77 7.48
CA GLU A 11 7.47 2.54 8.25
C GLU A 11 7.04 1.35 7.37
N PHE A 12 6.15 1.58 6.41
CA PHE A 12 5.75 0.57 5.44
C PHE A 12 6.89 0.19 4.48
N ALA A 13 7.69 1.17 4.04
CA ALA A 13 8.85 0.96 3.18
C ALA A 13 9.94 0.15 3.87
N MET A 14 10.12 0.33 5.19
CA MET A 14 11.05 -0.47 6.01
C MET A 14 10.68 -1.97 6.05
N GLN A 15 9.42 -2.33 5.77
CA GLN A 15 9.01 -3.74 5.71
C GLN A 15 9.56 -4.42 4.44
N LYS A 16 10.62 -5.21 4.63
CA LYS A 16 11.39 -5.84 3.54
C LYS A 16 10.63 -6.93 2.77
N THR A 17 9.76 -7.68 3.44
CA THR A 17 9.05 -8.81 2.84
C THR A 17 7.57 -8.52 2.68
N GLN A 18 6.95 -9.16 1.69
CA GLN A 18 5.52 -9.07 1.45
C GLN A 18 4.70 -9.45 2.69
N ALA A 19 5.05 -10.55 3.36
CA ALA A 19 4.38 -10.98 4.59
C ALA A 19 4.43 -9.91 5.70
N LYS A 20 5.57 -9.21 5.85
CA LYS A 20 5.70 -8.10 6.81
C LYS A 20 4.88 -6.88 6.40
N LYS A 21 4.83 -6.56 5.11
CA LYS A 21 3.97 -5.49 4.57
C LYS A 21 2.50 -5.78 4.84
N VAL A 22 2.03 -7.00 4.58
CA VAL A 22 0.65 -7.43 4.89
C VAL A 22 0.37 -7.34 6.39
N LYS A 23 1.28 -7.84 7.23
CA LYS A 23 1.14 -7.75 8.69
C LYS A 23 1.00 -6.31 9.17
N PHE A 24 1.89 -5.42 8.71
CA PHE A 24 1.83 -4.00 9.03
C PHE A 24 0.49 -3.37 8.63
N LEU A 25 -0.02 -3.65 7.42
CA LEU A 25 -1.30 -3.11 6.96
C LEU A 25 -2.47 -3.62 7.81
N LYS A 26 -2.46 -4.90 8.23
CA LYS A 26 -3.47 -5.47 9.15
C LYS A 26 -3.43 -4.78 10.52
N GLU A 27 -2.24 -4.53 11.05
CA GLU A 27 -2.04 -3.79 12.31
C GLU A 27 -2.56 -2.35 12.21
N MET A 28 -2.23 -1.62 11.13
CA MET A 28 -2.72 -0.25 10.92
C MET A 28 -4.25 -0.20 10.74
N ARG A 29 -4.84 -1.18 10.05
CA ARG A 29 -6.29 -1.31 9.93
C ARG A 29 -6.95 -1.51 11.28
N ALA A 30 -6.39 -2.37 12.14
CA ALA A 30 -6.88 -2.62 13.48
C ALA A 30 -6.72 -1.39 14.39
N LEU A 31 -5.56 -0.72 14.33
CA LEU A 31 -5.31 0.52 15.07
C LEU A 31 -6.25 1.65 14.64
N LYS A 32 -6.61 1.74 13.36
CA LYS A 32 -7.61 2.72 12.90
C LYS A 32 -9.00 2.43 13.47
N ASP A 33 -9.30 1.15 13.74
CA ASP A 33 -10.57 0.72 14.32
C ASP A 33 -10.66 1.08 15.81
N THR A 34 -9.58 0.82 16.56
CA THR A 34 -9.53 1.02 18.01
C THR A 34 -9.16 2.45 18.41
N GLN A 35 -8.30 3.11 17.64
CA GLN A 35 -7.74 4.44 17.94
C GLN A 35 -7.75 5.36 16.70
N PRO A 36 -8.94 5.73 16.18
CA PRO A 36 -9.05 6.56 14.98
C PRO A 36 -8.39 7.95 15.12
N SER A 37 -8.26 8.47 16.34
CA SER A 37 -7.61 9.76 16.62
C SER A 37 -6.14 9.82 16.21
N LEU A 38 -5.45 8.67 16.21
CA LEU A 38 -4.05 8.58 15.77
C LEU A 38 -3.90 8.90 14.28
N PHE A 39 -4.93 8.62 13.48
CA PHE A 39 -4.96 8.76 12.03
C PHE A 39 -5.61 10.06 11.57
N ARG A 40 -5.85 11.04 12.45
CA ARG A 40 -6.56 12.28 12.12
C ARG A 40 -5.94 13.05 10.94
N ASP A 41 -4.62 12.94 10.77
CA ASP A 41 -3.88 13.67 9.72
C ASP A 41 -3.64 12.79 8.48
N LEU A 42 -4.16 11.55 8.48
CA LEU A 42 -4.06 10.61 7.37
C LEU A 42 -5.45 10.28 6.81
N THR A 43 -5.72 10.77 5.61
CA THR A 43 -6.94 10.56 4.82
C THR A 43 -7.02 9.17 4.17
N ILE A 44 -6.69 8.12 4.93
CA ILE A 44 -6.88 6.72 4.52
C ILE A 44 -8.10 6.13 5.23
N SER A 45 -8.97 5.46 4.47
CA SER A 45 -10.15 4.74 4.96
C SER A 45 -9.84 3.28 5.29
N LYS A 46 -10.72 2.62 6.06
CA LYS A 46 -10.61 1.17 6.34
C LYS A 46 -10.63 0.36 5.05
N LYS A 47 -11.53 0.68 4.11
CA LYS A 47 -11.61 0.05 2.79
C LYS A 47 -10.32 0.18 1.98
N GLN A 48 -9.62 1.32 2.07
CA GLN A 48 -8.32 1.48 1.41
C GLN A 48 -7.26 0.57 2.03
N PHE A 49 -7.26 0.38 3.36
CA PHE A 49 -6.40 -0.62 3.99
C PHE A 49 -6.76 -2.04 3.53
N ASP A 50 -8.04 -2.40 3.52
CA ASP A 50 -8.49 -3.74 3.10
C ASP A 50 -8.07 -4.04 1.64
N ASN A 51 -8.22 -3.06 0.75
CA ASN A 51 -7.75 -3.17 -0.64
C ASN A 51 -6.22 -3.35 -0.74
N LEU A 52 -5.45 -2.60 0.06
CA LEU A 52 -4.00 -2.74 0.10
C LEU A 52 -3.58 -4.11 0.64
N ILE A 53 -4.24 -4.59 1.70
CA ILE A 53 -4.00 -5.94 2.26
C ILE A 53 -4.25 -6.98 1.18
N PHE A 54 -5.40 -6.93 0.51
CA PHE A 54 -5.76 -7.86 -0.56
C PHE A 54 -4.71 -7.86 -1.69
N GLU A 55 -4.29 -6.68 -2.14
CA GLU A 55 -3.29 -6.57 -3.22
C GLU A 55 -1.92 -7.10 -2.79
N TRP A 56 -1.49 -6.85 -1.55
CA TRP A 56 -0.24 -7.36 -1.02
C TRP A 56 -0.31 -8.83 -0.62
N GLU A 57 -1.48 -9.46 -0.54
CA GLU A 57 -1.62 -10.91 -0.37
C GLU A 57 -1.54 -11.68 -1.70
N GLN A 58 -1.71 -11.00 -2.84
CA GLN A 58 -1.55 -11.59 -4.16
C GLN A 58 -0.13 -12.15 -4.35
N LYS A 59 0.02 -13.24 -5.13
CA LYS A 59 1.35 -13.80 -5.47
C LYS A 59 2.28 -12.77 -6.12
N VAL A 60 1.72 -11.88 -6.93
CA VAL A 60 2.44 -10.75 -7.54
C VAL A 60 1.63 -9.48 -7.27
N PRO A 61 1.99 -8.69 -6.26
CA PRO A 61 1.29 -7.44 -5.97
C PRO A 61 1.37 -6.48 -7.15
N PHE A 62 0.26 -5.83 -7.44
CA PHE A 62 0.03 -4.88 -8.54
C PHE A 62 0.33 -5.50 -9.91
N ALA A 63 0.07 -6.80 -10.11
CA ALA A 63 0.40 -7.51 -11.34
C ALA A 63 -0.16 -6.82 -12.60
N LYS A 64 -1.44 -6.43 -12.56
CA LYS A 64 -2.09 -5.73 -13.67
C LYS A 64 -1.41 -4.40 -13.97
N MET A 65 -1.22 -3.56 -12.95
CA MET A 65 -0.56 -2.27 -13.11
C MET A 65 0.86 -2.41 -13.64
N LYS A 66 1.64 -3.39 -13.16
CA LYS A 66 2.98 -3.69 -13.66
C LYS A 66 2.96 -4.14 -15.11
N ALA A 67 1.98 -4.94 -15.52
CA ALA A 67 1.80 -5.35 -16.90
C ALA A 67 1.46 -4.14 -17.80
N ASP A 68 0.56 -3.27 -17.36
CA ASP A 68 0.14 -2.07 -18.09
C ASP A 68 1.31 -1.08 -18.28
N ILE A 69 2.10 -0.84 -17.21
CA ILE A 69 3.33 -0.03 -17.29
C ILE A 69 4.31 -0.62 -18.30
N LYS A 70 4.56 -1.93 -18.22
CA LYS A 70 5.46 -2.61 -19.17
C LYS A 70 4.97 -2.53 -20.60
N ALA A 71 3.67 -2.70 -20.84
CA ALA A 71 3.08 -2.58 -22.17
C ALA A 71 3.24 -1.17 -22.74
N ARG A 72 3.06 -0.14 -21.90
CA ARG A 72 3.27 1.25 -22.26
C ARG A 72 4.73 1.55 -22.60
N GLU A 73 5.68 1.12 -21.77
CA GLU A 73 7.12 1.29 -22.04
C GLU A 73 7.55 0.62 -23.36
N ILE A 74 6.98 -0.55 -23.68
CA ILE A 74 7.23 -1.22 -24.97
C ILE A 74 6.65 -0.42 -26.14
N ALA A 75 5.45 0.13 -25.99
CA ALA A 75 4.82 0.94 -27.03
C ALA A 75 5.58 2.25 -27.28
N GLU A 76 6.08 2.90 -26.21
CA GLU A 76 6.92 4.10 -26.30
C GLU A 76 8.25 3.80 -27.00
N ARG A 77 8.97 2.72 -26.62
CA ARG A 77 10.22 2.31 -27.30
C ARG A 77 10.08 1.92 -28.77
N ARG A 78 8.87 1.55 -29.22
CA ARG A 78 8.61 1.20 -30.63
C ARG A 78 8.25 2.41 -31.50
N ARG A 79 8.07 3.60 -30.88
CA ARG A 79 7.77 4.85 -31.57
C ARG A 79 9.01 5.72 -31.81
N ASP A 80 10.13 5.38 -31.19
CA ASP A 80 11.48 5.89 -31.49
C ASP A 80 12.18 5.01 -32.54
#